data_AF-A0A314Z487-F1
#
_entry.id   AF-A0A314Z487-F1
#
_cell.length_a   1.000
_cell.length_b   1.000
_cell.length_c   1.000
_cell.angle_alpha   90.00
_cell.angle_beta   90.00
_cell.angle_gamma   90.00
#
_symmetry.space_group_name_H-M   'P 1'
#
loop_
_entity.id
_entity.type
_entity.pdbx_description
1 polymer ?
#
loop_
_entity_poly.entity_id
_entity_poly.type
_entity_poly.pdbx_seq_one_letter_code
_entity_poly.pdbx_strand_id
1 'polypeptide(L)' 'MIPHKTKHGAAALARLKAYEGVPDAPYDKIKRMVIPDALKSLRTRGRRGPACI' A
#
# COMPACT_ATOMS: atom_id res chain seq x y z
N MET A 1 -9.58 -1.75 -4.37
CA MET A 1 -10.67 -2.03 -5.32
C MET A 1 -11.65 -3.00 -4.67
N ILE A 2 -12.49 -2.49 -3.76
CA ILE A 2 -13.43 -3.31 -2.97
C ILE A 2 -14.83 -2.72 -3.15
N PRO A 3 -15.90 -3.54 -3.26
CA PRO A 3 -17.28 -3.07 -3.34
C PRO A 3 -17.76 -2.44 -2.01
N HIS A 4 -17.35 -1.19 -1.78
CA HIS A 4 -17.55 -0.43 -0.55
C HIS A 4 -19.01 -0.17 -0.14
N LYS A 5 -19.94 -0.33 -1.08
CA LYS A 5 -21.39 -0.19 -0.81
C LYS A 5 -21.97 -1.37 -0.05
N THR A 6 -21.33 -2.54 -0.15
CA THR A 6 -21.78 -3.74 0.58
C THR A 6 -21.30 -3.67 2.03
N LYS A 7 -22.07 -4.25 2.96
CA LYS A 7 -21.66 -4.34 4.38
C LYS A 7 -20.27 -5.00 4.53
N HIS A 8 -20.02 -6.04 3.72
CA HIS A 8 -18.73 -6.72 3.69
C HIS A 8 -17.60 -5.80 3.17
N GLY A 9 -17.83 -5.08 2.08
CA GLY A 9 -16.82 -4.17 1.52
C GLY A 9 -16.52 -2.97 2.43
N ALA A 10 -17.52 -2.45 3.15
CA ALA A 10 -17.31 -1.43 4.17
C ALA A 10 -16.44 -1.96 5.33
N ALA A 11 -16.72 -3.18 5.81
CA ALA A 11 -15.91 -3.83 6.84
C ALA A 11 -14.47 -4.10 6.38
N ALA A 12 -14.26 -4.41 5.10
CA ALA A 12 -12.93 -4.60 4.54
C ALA A 12 -12.14 -3.27 4.42
N LEU A 13 -12.80 -2.17 4.05
CA LEU A 13 -12.17 -0.85 4.05
C LEU A 13 -11.77 -0.37 5.44
N ALA A 14 -12.59 -0.65 6.47
CA ALA A 14 -12.26 -0.31 7.85
C ALA A 14 -11.00 -0.99 8.39
N ARG A 15 -10.57 -2.11 7.79
CA ARG A 15 -9.33 -2.82 8.16
C ARG A 15 -8.08 -2.20 7.54
N LEU A 16 -8.22 -1.48 6.43
CA LEU A 16 -7.09 -0.89 5.73
C LEU A 16 -6.68 0.42 6.41
N LYS A 17 -5.40 0.54 6.77
CA LYS A 17 -4.80 1.75 7.34
C LYS A 17 -3.69 2.23 6.39
N ALA A 18 -3.75 3.49 5.99
CA ALA A 18 -2.77 4.13 5.12
C ALA A 18 -2.31 5.44 5.76
N TYR A 19 -1.01 5.70 5.72
CA TYR A 19 -0.36 6.87 6.30
C TYR A 19 0.68 7.41 5.31
N GLU A 20 0.93 8.72 5.34
CA GLU A 20 2.08 9.32 4.65
C GLU A 20 3.31 9.22 5.56
N GLY A 21 4.42 8.71 5.02
CA GLY A 21 5.58 8.37 5.84
C GLY A 21 5.34 7.15 6.74
N VAL A 22 6.18 6.99 7.77
CA VAL A 22 6.00 5.92 8.77
C VAL A 22 5.73 6.57 10.13
N PRO A 23 4.56 6.32 10.75
CA PRO A 23 4.27 6.82 12.08
C PRO A 23 5.18 6.17 13.14
N ASP A 24 5.72 6.98 14.05
CA ASP A 24 6.77 6.61 15.02
C ASP A 24 6.39 5.47 15.98
N ALA A 25 5.12 5.31 16.34
CA ALA A 25 4.62 4.19 17.16
C ALA A 25 3.22 3.75 16.70
N PRO A 26 2.89 2.44 16.59
CA PRO A 26 3.68 1.22 16.83
C PRO A 26 4.41 0.63 15.59
N TYR A 27 4.37 1.30 14.43
CA TYR A 27 4.78 0.69 13.16
C TYR A 27 6.29 0.72 12.89
N ASP A 28 7.06 1.50 13.66
CA ASP A 28 8.50 1.55 13.50
C ASP A 28 9.20 0.26 13.99
N LYS A 29 8.68 -0.35 15.06
CA LYS A 29 9.22 -1.59 15.64
C LYS A 29 8.79 -2.85 14.90
N ILE A 30 7.81 -2.75 14.01
CA ILE A 30 7.25 -3.89 13.27
C ILE A 30 7.99 -4.02 11.93
N LYS A 31 8.39 -5.25 11.58
CA LYS A 31 9.05 -5.52 10.29
C LYS A 31 8.13 -5.15 9.13
N ARG A 32 8.57 -4.20 8.30
CA ARG A 32 7.85 -3.77 7.10
C ARG A 32 7.99 -4.84 6.03
N MET A 33 6.85 -5.29 5.51
CA MET A 33 6.80 -6.29 4.44
C MET A 33 6.58 -5.61 3.10
N VAL A 34 7.35 -6.02 2.10
CA VAL A 34 7.25 -5.53 0.73
C VAL A 34 6.63 -6.62 -0.14
N ILE A 35 5.63 -6.26 -0.94
CA ILE A 35 5.09 -7.15 -1.97
C ILE A 35 5.98 -7.01 -3.21
N PRO A 36 6.75 -8.04 -3.60
CA PRO A 36 7.78 -7.92 -4.64
C PRO A 36 7.17 -7.54 -5.99
N ASP A 37 5.99 -8.06 -6.31
CA ASP A 37 5.35 -7.71 -7.57
C ASP A 37 5.06 -6.22 -7.64
N ALA A 38 4.68 -5.55 -6.55
CA ALA A 38 4.34 -4.13 -6.56
C ALA A 38 5.52 -3.19 -6.89
N LEU A 39 6.75 -3.70 -6.96
CA LEU A 39 7.95 -2.90 -7.21
C LEU A 39 8.02 -2.39 -8.66
N LYS A 40 8.21 -1.07 -8.79
CA LYS A 40 8.36 -0.40 -10.08
C LYS A 40 9.56 -0.91 -10.88
N SER A 41 10.68 -1.17 -10.19
CA SER A 41 11.94 -1.62 -10.79
C SER A 41 11.80 -2.97 -11.51
N LEU A 42 10.99 -3.87 -10.98
CA LEU A 42 10.75 -5.19 -11.55
C LEU A 42 9.72 -5.13 -12.68
N ARG A 43 8.66 -4.33 -12.52
CA ARG A 43 7.54 -4.29 -13.48
C ARG A 43 7.76 -3.39 -14.69
N THR A 44 8.52 -2.30 -14.59
CA THR A 44 8.62 -1.30 -15.66
C THR A 44 10.03 -1.23 -16.26
N ARG A 45 10.10 -1.19 -17.59
CA ARG A 45 11.35 -0.94 -18.33
C ARG A 45 11.93 0.44 -17.98
N GLY A 46 13.20 0.49 -17.61
CA GLY A 46 13.90 1.69 -17.10
C GLY A 46 13.93 2.95 -17.98
N ARG A 47 13.41 2.87 -19.22
CA ARG A 47 13.22 4.05 -20.09
C ARG A 47 11.97 4.87 -19.75
N ARG A 48 11.07 4.35 -18.91
CA ARG A 48 9.88 5.07 -18.45
C ARG A 48 10.18 5.68 -17.07
N GLY A 49 10.25 7.01 -17.00
CA GLY A 49 10.53 7.73 -15.76
C GLY A 49 9.48 7.44 -14.67
N PRO A 50 9.89 7.30 -13.40
CA PRO A 50 8.95 7.15 -12.29
C PRO A 50 8.25 8.48 -12.00
N ALA A 51 6.96 8.42 -11.68
CA ALA A 51 6.23 9.53 -11.07
C ALA A 51 6.08 9.21 -9.57
N CYS A 52 6.47 10.15 -8.71
CA CYS A 52 6.14 10.10 -7.30
C CYS A 52 4.68 10.51 -7.14
N ILE A 53 3.95 9.76 -6.30
CA ILE A 53 2.61 10.12 -5.83
C ILE A 53 2.67 11.21 -4.76
#